data_AF-A0A1I2H9C4-F1
#
_entry.id   AF-A0A1I2H9C4-F1
#
_cell.length_a   1.000
_cell.length_b   1.000
_cell.length_c   1.000
_cell.angle_alpha   90.00
_cell.angle_beta   90.00
_cell.angle_gamma   90.00
#
_symmetry.space_group_name_H-M   'P 1'
#
loop_
_entity.id
_entity.type
_entity.pdbx_description
1 polymer ?
#
loop_
_entity_poly.entity_id
_entity_poly.type
_entity_poly.pdbx_seq_one_letter_code
_entity_poly.pdbx_strand_id
1 'polypeptide(L)'
;MMLTATILLEQVVNGWKWRQILHDVKPVRTLRLTGALLAGYGANVLVPLGISPLVRSWLIARMENLKTGTVLTTTIIARFIDGVVFALFAGLVAMAGKVPQVSGNLELGLAVAGAINFLLFSGLLWALFRFRTLLAQDGPLICRIFDWMAKWFRANGAQMRGSLCDGVVWPKARKHRLNVLLGAIAAKLISASHYVWAGLAVGIVLAPFDYLFLMVFAGFSLVLTRFIRVPGGFVIGSAFAFNLLGVPEEQALLMILFNWMISIIVVVGGGLIVLWQSSIDIRSRQQEIVFDGP
;
A
#
# COMPACT_ATOMS: atom_id res chain seq x y z
N MET A 1 -1.63 -16.12 -17.84
CA MET A 1 -0.53 -15.23 -18.23
C MET A 1 -0.88 -13.75 -18.08
N MET A 2 -2.01 -13.27 -18.64
CA MET A 2 -2.36 -11.84 -18.57
C MET A 2 -2.58 -11.32 -17.14
N LEU A 3 -3.25 -12.10 -16.28
CA LEU A 3 -3.46 -11.77 -14.86
C LEU A 3 -2.12 -11.49 -14.14
N THR A 4 -1.15 -12.41 -14.26
CA THR A 4 0.21 -12.25 -13.74
C THR A 4 0.87 -10.96 -14.22
N ALA A 5 0.76 -10.66 -15.52
CA ALA A 5 1.31 -9.44 -16.10
C ALA A 5 0.66 -8.18 -15.51
N THR A 6 -0.67 -8.17 -15.34
CA THR A 6 -1.37 -7.04 -14.71
C THR A 6 -1.05 -6.86 -13.23
N ILE A 7 -0.81 -7.96 -12.48
CA ILE A 7 -0.38 -7.89 -11.09
C ILE A 7 1.01 -7.25 -11.00
N LEU A 8 1.96 -7.70 -11.83
CA LEU A 8 3.30 -7.11 -11.89
C LEU A 8 3.26 -5.65 -12.33
N LEU A 9 2.45 -5.33 -13.34
CA LEU A 9 2.25 -3.97 -13.83
C LEU A 9 1.73 -3.06 -12.71
N GLU A 10 0.78 -3.53 -11.89
CA GLU A 10 0.30 -2.79 -10.73
C GLU A 10 1.44 -2.45 -9.74
N GLN A 11 2.35 -3.40 -9.49
CA GLN A 11 3.50 -3.17 -8.61
C GLN A 11 4.52 -2.20 -9.22
N VAL A 12 4.71 -2.25 -10.54
CA VAL A 12 5.56 -1.29 -11.27
C VAL A 12 4.96 0.11 -11.24
N VAL A 13 3.65 0.25 -11.47
CA VAL A 13 2.94 1.53 -11.39
C VAL A 13 2.99 2.11 -9.98
N ASN A 14 2.81 1.28 -8.95
CA ASN A 14 2.95 1.71 -7.55
C ASN A 14 4.39 2.15 -7.23
N GLY A 15 5.41 1.44 -7.74
CA GLY A 15 6.82 1.84 -7.61
C GLY A 15 7.12 3.15 -8.35
N TRP A 16 6.56 3.34 -9.55
CA TRP A 16 6.71 4.57 -10.33
C TRP A 16 6.04 5.76 -9.66
N LYS A 17 4.83 5.57 -9.13
CA LYS A 17 4.13 6.58 -8.32
C LYS A 17 4.97 6.99 -7.11
N TRP A 18 5.53 6.01 -6.39
CA TRP A 18 6.37 6.30 -5.23
C TRP A 18 7.64 7.06 -5.62
N ARG A 19 8.22 6.78 -6.79
CA ARG A 19 9.34 7.55 -7.36
C ARG A 19 9.00 9.03 -7.52
N GLN A 20 7.79 9.36 -7.95
CA GLN A 20 7.37 10.76 -8.13
C GLN A 20 7.29 11.52 -6.80
N ILE A 21 6.97 10.83 -5.69
CA ILE A 21 6.96 11.41 -4.34
C ILE A 21 8.40 11.57 -3.83
N LEU A 22 9.24 10.57 -4.07
CA LEU A 22 10.63 10.57 -3.60
C LEU A 22 11.54 11.49 -4.44
N HIS A 23 11.10 11.92 -5.63
CA HIS A 23 11.90 12.70 -6.57
C HIS A 23 12.50 13.97 -5.95
N ASP A 24 11.75 14.67 -5.10
CA ASP A 24 12.19 15.91 -4.45
C ASP A 24 13.19 15.65 -3.30
N VAL A 25 13.30 14.40 -2.82
CA VAL A 25 14.29 13.98 -1.82
C VAL A 25 15.52 13.38 -2.51
N LYS A 26 15.32 12.39 -3.39
CA LYS A 26 16.36 11.75 -4.21
C LYS A 26 15.71 11.00 -5.38
N PRO A 27 16.21 11.16 -6.62
CA PRO A 27 15.70 10.41 -7.76
C PRO A 27 16.15 8.94 -7.71
N VAL A 28 15.28 8.05 -7.23
CA VAL A 28 15.52 6.60 -7.15
C VAL A 28 14.93 5.87 -8.36
N ARG A 29 15.56 4.79 -8.80
CA ARG A 29 15.07 3.96 -9.93
C ARG A 29 13.77 3.25 -9.56
N THR A 30 12.78 3.26 -10.46
CA THR A 30 11.46 2.62 -10.27
C THR A 30 11.57 1.15 -9.85
N LEU A 31 12.46 0.37 -10.48
CA LEU A 31 12.64 -1.05 -10.18
C LEU A 31 13.08 -1.32 -8.75
N ARG A 32 13.92 -0.44 -8.16
CA ARG A 32 14.35 -0.55 -6.76
C ARG A 32 13.16 -0.32 -5.81
N LEU A 33 12.31 0.65 -6.13
CA LEU A 33 11.11 0.96 -5.36
C LEU A 33 10.06 -0.15 -5.49
N THR A 34 9.85 -0.71 -6.68
CA THR A 34 9.00 -1.89 -6.90
C THR A 34 9.52 -3.09 -6.13
N GLY A 35 10.83 -3.35 -6.17
CA GLY A 35 11.46 -4.41 -5.37
C GLY A 35 11.23 -4.24 -3.87
N ALA A 36 11.39 -3.02 -3.35
CA ALA A 36 11.11 -2.73 -1.94
C ALA A 36 9.62 -2.88 -1.58
N LEU A 37 8.70 -2.58 -2.49
CA LEU A 37 7.28 -2.87 -2.29
C LEU A 37 7.03 -4.38 -2.21
N LEU A 38 7.56 -5.17 -3.15
CA LEU A 38 7.48 -6.63 -3.15
C LEU A 38 8.07 -7.22 -1.86
N ALA A 39 9.26 -6.79 -1.46
CA ALA A 39 9.91 -7.16 -0.22
C ALA A 39 9.03 -6.86 1.01
N GLY A 40 8.39 -5.69 1.03
CA GLY A 40 7.45 -5.31 2.09
C GLY A 40 6.21 -6.21 2.14
N TYR A 41 5.72 -6.72 1.00
CA TYR A 41 4.62 -7.69 0.98
C TYR A 41 5.09 -9.07 1.44
N GLY A 42 6.25 -9.53 0.98
CA GLY A 42 6.86 -10.79 1.43
C GLY A 42 7.05 -10.84 2.95
N ALA A 43 7.61 -9.77 3.53
CA ALA A 43 7.78 -9.67 4.98
C ALA A 43 6.46 -9.65 5.76
N ASN A 44 5.38 -9.11 5.18
CA ASN A 44 4.07 -9.10 5.83
C ASN A 44 3.43 -10.50 5.92
N VAL A 45 3.78 -11.39 5.00
CA VAL A 45 3.35 -12.80 5.06
C VAL A 45 4.15 -13.58 6.09
N LEU A 46 5.47 -13.32 6.17
CA LEU A 46 6.32 -13.93 7.21
C LEU A 46 5.95 -13.44 8.61
N VAL A 47 5.65 -12.15 8.74
CA VAL A 47 5.35 -11.49 10.01
C VAL A 47 4.09 -10.62 9.83
N PRO A 48 2.90 -11.12 10.18
CA PRO A 48 1.62 -10.43 9.98
C PRO A 48 1.37 -9.31 11.00
N LEU A 49 2.43 -8.61 11.42
CA LEU A 49 2.38 -7.46 12.33
C LEU A 49 2.15 -6.13 11.59
N GLY A 50 1.95 -6.17 10.27
CA GLY A 50 1.77 -4.95 9.48
C GLY A 50 3.05 -4.15 9.28
N ILE A 51 4.23 -4.77 9.44
CA ILE A 51 5.55 -4.15 9.31
C ILE A 51 5.93 -3.79 7.86
N SER A 52 5.08 -4.12 6.88
CA SER A 52 5.30 -3.85 5.46
C SER A 52 5.80 -2.42 5.16
N PRO A 53 5.21 -1.34 5.74
CA PRO A 53 5.68 0.02 5.51
C PRO A 53 7.06 0.29 6.08
N LEU A 54 7.40 -0.32 7.22
CA LEU A 54 8.70 -0.20 7.85
C LEU A 54 9.76 -0.91 7.01
N VAL A 55 9.51 -2.16 6.60
CA VAL A 55 10.46 -2.96 5.80
C VAL A 55 10.81 -2.26 4.49
N ARG A 56 9.81 -1.81 3.72
CA ARG A 56 10.09 -1.10 2.44
C ARG A 56 10.84 0.21 2.65
N SER A 57 10.54 0.94 3.72
CA SER A 57 11.21 2.22 4.01
C SER A 57 12.65 2.01 4.48
N TRP A 58 12.89 0.98 5.30
CA TRP A 58 14.21 0.58 5.77
C TRP A 58 15.10 0.10 4.62
N LEU A 59 14.55 -0.71 3.72
CA LEU A 59 15.30 -1.25 2.59
C LEU A 59 15.81 -0.16 1.65
N ILE A 60 14.91 0.76 1.25
CA ILE A 60 15.27 1.91 0.41
C ILE A 60 16.22 2.85 1.14
N ALA A 61 15.99 3.11 2.42
CA ALA A 61 16.89 3.92 3.24
C ALA A 61 18.32 3.36 3.23
N ARG A 62 18.49 2.04 3.38
CA ARG A 62 19.80 1.40 3.36
C ARG A 62 20.43 1.38 1.97
N MET A 63 19.66 1.04 0.93
CA MET A 63 20.15 0.96 -0.45
C MET A 63 20.57 2.31 -1.03
N GLU A 64 19.83 3.36 -0.69
CA GLU A 64 20.00 4.71 -1.25
C GLU A 64 20.68 5.68 -0.28
N ASN A 65 21.17 5.20 0.87
CA ASN A 65 21.77 6.00 1.93
C ASN A 65 20.90 7.20 2.36
N LEU A 66 19.61 6.94 2.51
CA LEU A 66 18.61 7.89 3.01
C LEU A 66 18.25 7.55 4.45
N LYS A 67 17.72 8.53 5.18
CA LYS A 67 17.21 8.30 6.54
C LYS A 67 15.87 7.55 6.46
N THR A 68 15.71 6.47 7.24
CA THR A 68 14.48 5.65 7.23
C THR A 68 13.22 6.45 7.54
N GLY A 69 13.30 7.43 8.45
CA GLY A 69 12.19 8.33 8.77
C GLY A 69 11.70 9.14 7.56
N THR A 70 12.63 9.66 6.75
CA THR A 70 12.31 10.42 5.52
C THR A 70 11.55 9.56 4.52
N VAL A 71 12.04 8.34 4.29
CA VAL A 71 11.43 7.38 3.35
C VAL A 71 10.08 6.88 3.88
N LEU A 72 9.94 6.69 5.18
CA LEU A 72 8.69 6.30 5.83
C LEU A 72 7.62 7.39 5.67
N THR A 73 7.97 8.67 5.76
CA THR A 73 6.99 9.75 5.52
C THR A 73 6.49 9.75 4.08
N THR A 74 7.37 9.65 3.07
CA THR A 74 6.94 9.58 1.66
C THR A 74 6.02 8.39 1.39
N THR A 75 6.28 7.30 2.09
CA THR A 75 5.50 6.07 2.05
C THR A 75 4.07 6.26 2.61
N ILE A 76 3.94 7.01 3.70
CA ILE A 76 2.66 7.35 4.31
C ILE A 76 1.88 8.29 3.37
N ILE A 77 2.54 9.31 2.81
CA ILE A 77 1.93 10.21 1.81
C ILE A 77 1.39 9.41 0.63
N ALA A 78 2.17 8.46 0.10
CA ALA A 78 1.72 7.58 -0.98
C ALA A 78 0.44 6.80 -0.62
N ARG A 79 0.35 6.30 0.62
CA ARG A 79 -0.82 5.57 1.12
C ARG A 79 -2.03 6.47 1.34
N PHE A 80 -1.84 7.70 1.79
CA PHE A 80 -2.94 8.66 1.92
C PHE A 80 -3.56 8.96 0.55
N ILE A 81 -2.74 9.22 -0.47
CA ILE A 81 -3.23 9.45 -1.83
C ILE A 81 -3.96 8.22 -2.36
N ASP A 82 -3.45 7.02 -2.05
CA ASP A 82 -4.15 5.78 -2.39
C ASP A 82 -5.54 5.70 -1.73
N GLY A 83 -5.65 6.08 -0.46
CA GLY A 83 -6.91 6.13 0.28
C GLY A 83 -7.89 7.17 -0.27
N VAL A 84 -7.41 8.37 -0.64
CA VAL A 84 -8.24 9.41 -1.28
C VAL A 84 -8.77 8.94 -2.63
N VAL A 85 -7.90 8.41 -3.50
CA VAL A 85 -8.33 7.89 -4.80
C VAL A 85 -9.29 6.71 -4.63
N PHE A 86 -9.03 5.82 -3.66
CA PHE A 86 -9.95 4.73 -3.35
C PHE A 86 -11.33 5.25 -2.90
N ALA A 87 -11.38 6.27 -2.04
CA ALA A 87 -12.64 6.90 -1.63
C ALA A 87 -13.39 7.54 -2.80
N LEU A 88 -12.68 8.14 -3.76
CA LEU A 88 -13.29 8.66 -4.99
C LEU A 88 -13.92 7.55 -5.84
N PHE A 89 -13.24 6.41 -6.01
CA PHE A 89 -13.81 5.25 -6.69
C PHE A 89 -15.00 4.67 -5.94
N ALA A 90 -14.93 4.58 -4.61
CA ALA A 90 -16.06 4.13 -3.79
C ALA A 90 -17.28 5.06 -3.93
N GLY A 91 -17.06 6.38 -3.92
CA GLY A 91 -18.11 7.38 -4.16
C GLY A 91 -18.70 7.28 -5.56
N LEU A 92 -17.86 7.08 -6.58
CA LEU A 92 -18.31 6.86 -7.96
C LEU A 92 -19.19 5.60 -8.07
N VAL A 93 -18.76 4.51 -7.43
CA VAL A 93 -19.52 3.25 -7.40
C VAL A 93 -20.87 3.43 -6.70
N ALA A 94 -20.89 4.15 -5.56
CA ALA A 94 -22.12 4.43 -4.82
C ALA A 94 -23.08 5.34 -5.62
N MET A 95 -22.57 6.39 -6.28
CA MET A 95 -23.39 7.32 -7.06
C MET A 95 -23.98 6.70 -8.33
N ALA A 96 -23.26 5.78 -8.97
CA ALA A 96 -23.71 5.19 -10.23
C ALA A 96 -24.82 4.14 -10.07
N GLY A 97 -25.31 3.90 -8.84
CA GLY A 97 -26.65 3.35 -8.59
C GLY A 97 -26.93 1.93 -9.12
N LYS A 98 -25.91 1.21 -9.58
CA LYS A 98 -26.00 -0.22 -9.93
C LYS A 98 -25.50 -1.10 -8.79
N VAL A 99 -25.83 -0.72 -7.56
CA VAL A 99 -25.63 -1.59 -6.41
C VAL A 99 -26.83 -2.54 -6.39
N PRO A 100 -26.64 -3.86 -6.56
CA PRO A 100 -27.76 -4.81 -6.60
C PRO A 100 -28.62 -4.63 -5.36
N GLN A 101 -29.93 -4.46 -5.54
CA GLN A 101 -30.88 -4.19 -4.46
C GLN A 101 -30.97 -5.39 -3.51
N VAL A 102 -30.08 -5.42 -2.52
CA VAL A 102 -30.20 -6.27 -1.35
C VAL A 102 -30.82 -5.46 -0.23
N SER A 103 -31.58 -6.15 0.62
CA SER A 103 -32.43 -5.68 1.72
C SER A 103 -31.68 -4.95 2.86
N GLY A 104 -30.94 -3.90 2.51
CA GLY A 104 -30.23 -2.98 3.38
C GLY A 104 -29.63 -1.85 2.55
N ASN A 105 -29.43 -0.68 3.15
CA ASN A 105 -28.85 0.50 2.47
C ASN A 105 -27.38 0.26 2.12
N LEU A 106 -27.10 -0.57 1.12
CA LEU A 106 -25.75 -0.97 0.73
C LEU A 106 -24.94 0.23 0.17
N GLU A 107 -25.63 1.17 -0.46
CA GLU A 107 -25.09 2.50 -0.82
C GLU A 107 -24.59 3.25 0.41
N LEU A 108 -25.37 3.23 1.50
CA LEU A 108 -24.98 3.82 2.78
C LEU A 108 -23.81 3.03 3.39
N GLY A 109 -23.79 1.69 3.25
CA GLY A 109 -22.66 0.86 3.64
C GLY A 109 -21.36 1.22 2.92
N LEU A 110 -21.40 1.39 1.60
CA LEU A 110 -20.27 1.82 0.75
C LEU A 110 -19.82 3.27 1.05
N ALA A 111 -20.78 4.17 1.27
CA ALA A 111 -20.49 5.56 1.63
C ALA A 111 -19.86 5.67 3.02
N VAL A 112 -20.44 4.98 4.02
CA VAL A 112 -19.91 4.91 5.39
C VAL A 112 -18.55 4.23 5.41
N ALA A 113 -18.37 3.16 4.64
CA ALA A 113 -17.08 2.51 4.42
C ALA A 113 -16.00 3.46 3.88
N GLY A 114 -16.33 4.20 2.81
CA GLY A 114 -15.46 5.21 2.23
C GLY A 114 -15.13 6.32 3.22
N ALA A 115 -16.12 6.79 3.98
CA ALA A 115 -15.97 7.81 5.01
C ALA A 115 -15.11 7.32 6.19
N ILE A 116 -15.33 6.11 6.68
CA ILE A 116 -14.51 5.48 7.74
C ILE A 116 -13.07 5.36 7.28
N ASN A 117 -12.83 4.87 6.06
CA ASN A 117 -11.49 4.77 5.51
C ASN A 117 -10.83 6.16 5.41
N PHE A 118 -11.55 7.15 4.90
CA PHE A 118 -11.07 8.52 4.82
C PHE A 118 -10.75 9.12 6.20
N LEU A 119 -11.60 8.87 7.21
CA LEU A 119 -11.41 9.32 8.59
C LEU A 119 -10.21 8.64 9.25
N LEU A 120 -10.03 7.32 9.06
CA LEU A 120 -8.89 6.58 9.58
C LEU A 120 -7.58 7.06 8.97
N PHE A 121 -7.55 7.25 7.64
CA PHE A 121 -6.36 7.77 6.96
C PHE A 121 -6.08 9.24 7.30
N SER A 122 -7.12 10.07 7.42
CA SER A 122 -7.01 11.47 7.86
C SER A 122 -6.56 11.54 9.32
N GLY A 123 -7.04 10.66 10.19
CA GLY A 123 -6.62 10.53 11.58
C GLY A 123 -5.17 10.06 11.70
N LEU A 124 -4.72 9.14 10.84
CA LEU A 124 -3.32 8.72 10.78
C LEU A 124 -2.40 9.85 10.32
N LEU A 125 -2.80 10.59 9.27
CA LEU A 125 -2.08 11.78 8.83
C LEU A 125 -2.07 12.86 9.90
N TRP A 126 -3.21 13.11 10.54
CA TRP A 126 -3.35 14.09 11.61
C TRP A 126 -2.50 13.71 12.81
N ALA A 127 -2.48 12.44 13.21
CA ALA A 127 -1.60 11.94 14.26
C ALA A 127 -0.14 12.19 13.88
N LEU A 128 0.29 11.89 12.65
CA LEU A 128 1.66 12.16 12.20
C LEU A 128 1.99 13.65 12.14
N PHE A 129 1.05 14.49 11.70
CA PHE A 129 1.22 15.95 11.68
C PHE A 129 1.22 16.53 13.09
N ARG A 130 0.42 15.98 14.01
CA ARG A 130 0.37 16.37 15.42
C ARG A 130 1.63 15.92 16.13
N PHE A 131 2.08 14.69 15.92
CA PHE A 131 3.40 14.20 16.35
C PHE A 131 4.52 15.07 15.78
N ARG A 132 4.43 15.54 14.52
CA ARG A 132 5.37 16.53 13.96
C ARG A 132 5.33 17.86 14.71
N THR A 133 4.16 18.44 14.98
CA THR A 133 4.07 19.70 15.76
C THR A 133 4.56 19.53 17.19
N LEU A 134 4.37 18.35 17.77
CA LEU A 134 4.83 17.98 19.11
C LEU A 134 6.32 17.61 19.17
N LEU A 135 6.93 17.18 18.05
CA LEU A 135 8.37 16.93 17.91
C LEU A 135 9.14 18.20 17.51
N ALA A 136 8.45 19.17 16.89
CA ALA A 136 8.96 20.51 16.58
C ALA A 136 8.82 21.48 17.76
N GLN A 137 7.95 21.19 18.74
CA GLN A 137 7.90 21.86 20.03
C GLN A 137 8.85 21.13 21.00
N ASP A 138 9.87 21.83 21.51
CA ASP A 138 10.85 21.31 22.46
C ASP A 138 10.23 21.01 23.84
N GLY A 139 9.41 19.96 23.93
CA GLY A 139 8.80 19.49 25.17
C GLY A 139 9.64 18.41 25.86
N PRO A 140 10.01 18.56 27.15
CA PRO A 140 10.92 17.63 27.85
C PRO A 140 10.36 16.22 28.07
N LEU A 141 9.04 16.05 28.12
CA LEU A 141 8.38 14.74 28.33
C LEU A 141 8.34 13.88 27.06
N ILE A 142 8.05 14.49 25.90
CA ILE A 142 7.97 13.80 24.61
C ILE A 142 9.37 13.40 24.13
N CYS A 143 10.38 14.24 24.38
CA CYS A 143 11.78 13.91 24.13
C CYS A 143 12.22 12.67 24.93
N ARG A 144 11.82 12.54 26.21
CA ARG A 144 12.16 11.38 27.04
C ARG A 144 11.54 10.08 26.55
N ILE A 145 10.25 10.09 26.17
CA ILE A 145 9.57 8.88 25.67
C ILE A 145 10.15 8.48 24.31
N PHE A 146 10.45 9.45 23.44
CA PHE A 146 11.06 9.20 22.15
C PHE A 146 12.51 8.72 22.27
N ASP A 147 13.32 9.32 23.15
CA ASP A 147 14.68 8.87 23.41
C ASP A 147 14.71 7.52 24.14
N TRP A 148 13.68 7.19 24.91
CA TRP A 148 13.52 5.86 25.51
C TRP A 148 13.19 4.79 24.45
N MET A 149 12.27 5.06 23.53
CA MET A 149 12.03 4.18 22.37
C MET A 149 13.22 4.13 21.41
N ALA A 150 13.91 5.25 21.18
CA ALA A 150 15.07 5.32 20.31
C ALA A 150 16.27 4.61 20.93
N LYS A 151 16.43 4.66 22.26
CA LYS A 151 17.38 3.80 23.01
C LYS A 151 17.03 2.33 22.88
N TRP A 152 15.74 1.97 22.90
CA TRP A 152 15.29 0.59 22.68
C TRP A 152 15.65 0.07 21.29
N PHE A 153 15.68 0.96 20.28
CA PHE A 153 16.13 0.68 18.91
C PHE A 153 17.59 1.08 18.60
N ARG A 154 18.40 1.48 19.59
CA ARG A 154 19.79 1.99 19.42
C ARG A 154 19.95 3.11 18.36
N ALA A 155 18.97 3.99 18.23
CA ALA A 155 18.97 5.10 17.27
C ALA A 155 19.02 6.47 17.98
N ASN A 156 19.63 7.47 17.35
CA ASN A 156 19.69 8.85 17.88
C ASN A 156 18.38 9.61 17.60
N GLY A 157 17.64 9.93 18.68
CA GLY A 157 16.32 10.56 18.61
C GLY A 157 16.28 11.93 17.92
N ALA A 158 17.30 12.77 18.12
CA ALA A 158 17.41 14.08 17.46
C ALA A 158 17.59 13.97 15.92
N GLN A 159 18.37 12.98 15.47
CA GLN A 159 18.61 12.76 14.04
C GLN A 159 17.38 12.21 13.32
N MET A 160 16.58 11.38 14.00
CA MET A 160 15.27 10.93 13.50
C MET A 160 14.30 12.10 13.33
N ARG A 161 14.23 13.04 14.28
CA ARG A 161 13.34 14.21 14.20
C ARG A 161 13.60 15.08 12.97
N GLY A 162 14.87 15.43 12.71
CA GLY A 162 15.24 16.16 11.49
C GLY A 162 14.85 15.38 10.22
N SER A 163 15.08 14.06 10.20
CA SER A 163 14.74 13.21 9.06
C SER A 163 13.24 13.13 8.72
N LEU A 164 12.40 13.13 9.76
CA LEU A 164 10.95 13.12 9.62
C LEU A 164 10.45 14.47 9.09
N CYS A 165 11.07 15.58 9.51
CA CYS A 165 10.76 16.92 9.02
C CYS A 165 11.21 17.13 7.57
N ASP A 166 12.39 16.63 7.19
CA ASP A 166 12.93 16.71 5.82
C ASP A 166 12.16 15.82 4.82
N GLY A 167 11.46 14.78 5.29
CA GLY A 167 10.73 13.82 4.45
C GLY A 167 9.31 14.22 4.04
N VAL A 168 8.77 15.30 4.60
CA VAL A 168 7.41 15.80 4.31
C VAL A 168 7.48 16.87 3.22
N VAL A 169 8.19 16.59 2.12
CA VAL A 169 8.15 17.48 0.95
C VAL A 169 7.16 16.88 -0.04
N TRP A 170 5.91 17.36 0.04
CA TRP A 170 4.95 17.14 -1.04
C TRP A 170 5.55 17.67 -2.35
N PRO A 171 5.43 16.95 -3.48
CA PRO A 171 6.11 17.35 -4.71
C PRO A 171 5.79 18.80 -5.09
N LYS A 172 6.80 19.67 -5.13
CA LYS A 172 6.59 21.11 -5.38
C LYS A 172 6.11 21.34 -6.82
N ALA A 173 6.60 20.53 -7.76
CA ALA A 173 6.24 20.63 -9.17
C ALA A 173 4.84 20.06 -9.45
N ARG A 174 3.99 20.84 -10.13
CA ARG A 174 2.64 20.44 -10.55
C ARG A 174 2.62 19.15 -11.39
N LYS A 175 3.65 18.92 -12.21
CA LYS A 175 3.81 17.69 -13.02
C LYS A 175 3.94 16.44 -12.15
N HIS A 176 4.80 16.46 -11.13
CA HIS A 176 4.97 15.31 -10.24
C HIS A 176 3.70 15.06 -9.41
N ARG A 177 3.01 16.11 -8.95
CA ARG A 177 1.71 15.97 -8.26
C ARG A 177 0.67 15.27 -9.14
N LEU A 178 0.56 15.68 -10.40
CA LEU A 178 -0.36 15.06 -11.35
C LEU A 178 0.03 13.60 -11.62
N ASN A 179 1.32 13.31 -11.81
CA ASN A 179 1.81 11.95 -12.02
C ASN A 179 1.51 11.02 -10.84
N VAL A 180 1.57 11.52 -9.60
CA VAL A 180 1.22 10.73 -8.42
C VAL A 180 -0.28 10.38 -8.41
N LEU A 181 -1.15 11.35 -8.75
CA LEU A 181 -2.59 11.11 -8.86
C LEU A 181 -2.91 10.14 -10.01
N LEU A 182 -2.34 10.36 -11.19
CA LEU A 182 -2.50 9.47 -12.35
C LEU A 182 -2.00 8.06 -12.04
N GLY A 183 -0.84 7.93 -11.40
CA GLY A 183 -0.32 6.62 -10.98
C GLY A 183 -1.20 5.95 -9.94
N ALA A 184 -1.79 6.71 -9.02
CA ALA A 184 -2.75 6.17 -8.05
C ALA A 184 -4.02 5.67 -8.76
N ILE A 185 -4.60 6.44 -9.68
CA ILE A 185 -5.79 6.05 -10.46
C ILE A 185 -5.50 4.83 -11.34
N ALA A 186 -4.38 4.86 -12.07
CA ALA A 186 -3.96 3.76 -12.94
C ALA A 186 -3.79 2.46 -12.14
N ALA A 187 -3.18 2.50 -10.94
CA ALA A 187 -3.06 1.33 -10.09
C ALA A 187 -4.44 0.73 -9.71
N LYS A 188 -5.47 1.57 -9.49
CA LYS A 188 -6.83 1.09 -9.15
C LYS A 188 -7.50 0.47 -10.37
N LEU A 189 -7.38 1.10 -11.54
CA LEU A 189 -7.91 0.54 -12.78
C LEU A 189 -7.26 -0.80 -13.13
N ILE A 190 -5.93 -0.91 -12.95
CA ILE A 190 -5.21 -2.17 -13.14
C ILE A 190 -5.69 -3.21 -12.12
N SER A 191 -5.87 -2.84 -10.85
CA SER A 191 -6.41 -3.74 -9.82
C SER A 191 -7.82 -4.22 -10.16
N ALA A 192 -8.70 -3.36 -10.68
CA ALA A 192 -10.03 -3.76 -11.15
C ALA A 192 -9.93 -4.73 -12.34
N SER A 193 -8.95 -4.55 -13.24
CA SER A 193 -8.74 -5.45 -14.37
C SER A 193 -8.33 -6.88 -13.95
N HIS A 194 -7.83 -7.08 -12.74
CA HIS A 194 -7.51 -8.44 -12.24
C HIS A 194 -8.72 -9.35 -12.25
N TYR A 195 -9.89 -8.83 -11.86
CA TYR A 195 -11.14 -9.58 -11.89
C TYR A 195 -11.61 -9.89 -13.32
N VAL A 196 -11.29 -9.05 -14.30
CA VAL A 196 -11.57 -9.30 -15.72
C VAL A 196 -10.79 -10.51 -16.20
N TRP A 197 -9.47 -10.54 -15.94
CA TRP A 197 -8.63 -11.66 -16.37
C TRP A 197 -8.92 -12.95 -15.60
N ALA A 198 -9.30 -12.84 -14.32
CA ALA A 198 -9.78 -13.99 -13.56
C ALA A 198 -11.12 -14.51 -14.10
N GLY A 199 -12.04 -13.62 -14.48
CA GLY A 199 -13.34 -13.99 -15.06
C GLY A 199 -13.20 -14.67 -16.40
N LEU A 200 -12.38 -14.11 -17.29
CA LEU A 200 -12.07 -14.71 -18.60
C LEU A 200 -11.44 -16.11 -18.48
N ALA A 201 -10.68 -16.38 -17.42
CA ALA A 201 -10.12 -17.70 -17.16
C ALA A 201 -11.16 -18.73 -16.71
N VAL A 202 -12.26 -18.28 -16.09
CA VAL A 202 -13.38 -19.12 -15.60
C VAL A 202 -14.55 -19.13 -16.61
N GLY A 203 -14.50 -18.31 -17.66
CA GLY A 203 -15.53 -18.21 -18.70
C GLY A 203 -16.64 -17.20 -18.42
N ILE A 204 -16.39 -16.22 -17.54
CA ILE A 204 -17.38 -15.23 -17.11
C ILE A 204 -16.94 -13.83 -17.54
N VAL A 205 -17.87 -13.08 -18.12
CA VAL A 205 -17.67 -11.68 -18.47
C VAL A 205 -18.77 -10.86 -17.80
N LEU A 206 -18.38 -10.06 -16.82
CA LEU A 206 -19.25 -9.09 -16.16
C LEU A 206 -19.22 -7.74 -16.88
N ALA A 207 -20.14 -6.84 -16.52
CA ALA A 207 -20.11 -5.49 -17.05
C ALA A 207 -18.86 -4.74 -16.54
N PRO A 208 -18.30 -3.77 -17.30
CA PRO A 208 -17.12 -3.01 -16.88
C PRO A 208 -17.23 -2.38 -15.49
N PHE A 209 -18.45 -1.99 -15.11
CA PHE A 209 -18.74 -1.38 -13.80
C PHE A 209 -18.71 -2.39 -12.65
N ASP A 210 -19.09 -3.64 -12.89
CA ASP A 210 -19.13 -4.69 -11.87
C ASP A 210 -17.72 -5.02 -11.38
N TYR A 211 -16.71 -4.95 -12.26
CA TYR A 211 -15.31 -5.10 -11.87
C TYR A 211 -14.80 -3.96 -10.99
N LEU A 212 -15.27 -2.73 -11.20
CA LEU A 212 -14.99 -1.61 -10.30
C LEU A 212 -15.66 -1.80 -8.95
N PHE A 213 -16.92 -2.26 -8.95
CA PHE A 213 -17.64 -2.63 -7.73
C PHE A 213 -16.91 -3.71 -6.94
N LEU A 214 -16.48 -4.79 -7.59
CA LEU A 214 -15.69 -5.86 -6.98
C LEU A 214 -14.37 -5.34 -6.39
N MET A 215 -13.65 -4.49 -7.10
CA MET A 215 -12.40 -3.89 -6.60
C MET A 215 -12.63 -3.04 -5.35
N VAL A 216 -13.66 -2.18 -5.36
CA VAL A 216 -14.01 -1.33 -4.21
C VAL A 216 -14.46 -2.19 -3.04
N PHE A 217 -15.36 -3.15 -3.26
CA PHE A 217 -15.92 -3.96 -2.19
C PHE A 217 -14.88 -4.88 -1.56
N ALA A 218 -14.09 -5.57 -2.38
CA ALA A 218 -13.01 -6.42 -1.89
C ALA A 218 -11.90 -5.62 -1.20
N GLY A 219 -11.56 -4.45 -1.73
CA GLY A 219 -10.61 -3.52 -1.12
C GLY A 219 -11.10 -3.02 0.23
N PHE A 220 -12.38 -2.68 0.36
CA PHE A 220 -12.99 -2.29 1.62
C PHE A 220 -12.99 -3.44 2.62
N SER A 221 -13.42 -4.62 2.21
CA SER A 221 -13.43 -5.79 3.09
C SER A 221 -12.04 -6.08 3.65
N LEU A 222 -11.00 -6.00 2.83
CA LEU A 222 -9.62 -6.17 3.27
C LEU A 222 -9.23 -5.13 4.34
N VAL A 223 -9.60 -3.87 4.15
CA VAL A 223 -9.36 -2.80 5.14
C VAL A 223 -10.10 -3.12 6.44
N LEU A 224 -11.40 -3.41 6.38
CA LEU A 224 -12.24 -3.70 7.53
C LEU A 224 -11.69 -4.89 8.33
N THR A 225 -11.35 -6.00 7.65
CA THR A 225 -10.88 -7.20 8.32
C THR A 225 -9.49 -7.04 8.93
N ARG A 226 -8.68 -6.11 8.41
CA ARG A 226 -7.38 -5.78 9.01
C ARG A 226 -7.53 -5.09 10.37
N PHE A 227 -8.59 -4.32 10.57
CA PHE A 227 -8.91 -3.74 11.88
C PHE A 227 -9.39 -4.79 12.87
N ILE A 228 -10.25 -5.71 12.41
CA ILE A 228 -10.85 -6.77 13.24
C ILE A 228 -9.89 -7.98 13.40
N ARG A 229 -8.76 -8.00 12.67
CA ARG A 229 -7.78 -9.11 12.61
C ARG A 229 -8.39 -10.44 12.20
N VAL A 230 -9.38 -10.41 11.29
CA VAL A 230 -10.00 -11.62 10.75
C VAL A 230 -9.22 -12.08 9.51
N PRO A 231 -8.59 -13.28 9.53
CA PRO A 231 -7.97 -13.84 8.34
C PRO A 231 -9.02 -14.18 7.28
N GLY A 232 -8.69 -14.01 6.00
CA GLY A 232 -9.59 -14.34 4.90
C GLY A 232 -10.65 -13.29 4.55
N GLY A 233 -10.61 -12.11 5.17
CA GLY A 233 -11.57 -11.04 4.92
C GLY A 233 -11.72 -10.60 3.45
N PHE A 234 -10.63 -10.66 2.68
CA PHE A 234 -10.69 -10.44 1.24
C PHE A 234 -11.59 -11.46 0.52
N VAL A 235 -11.50 -12.75 0.86
CA VAL A 235 -12.28 -13.82 0.23
C VAL A 235 -13.75 -13.68 0.61
N ILE A 236 -14.05 -13.46 1.90
CA ILE A 236 -15.42 -13.31 2.40
C ILE A 236 -16.11 -12.11 1.74
N GLY A 237 -15.45 -10.95 1.73
CA GLY A 237 -16.02 -9.75 1.13
C GLY A 237 -16.19 -9.87 -0.38
N SER A 238 -15.22 -10.48 -1.07
CA SER A 238 -15.34 -10.70 -2.51
C SER A 238 -16.48 -11.67 -2.82
N ALA A 239 -16.61 -12.78 -2.07
CA ALA A 239 -17.68 -13.75 -2.26
C ALA A 239 -19.06 -13.12 -2.07
N PHE A 240 -19.22 -12.26 -1.05
CA PHE A 240 -20.43 -11.48 -0.87
C PHE A 240 -20.68 -10.55 -2.07
N ALA A 241 -19.67 -9.83 -2.55
CA ALA A 241 -19.82 -8.96 -3.72
C ALA A 241 -20.22 -9.70 -4.99
N PHE A 242 -19.68 -10.90 -5.23
CA PHE A 242 -20.09 -11.75 -6.36
C PHE A 242 -21.51 -12.28 -6.22
N ASN A 243 -21.92 -12.66 -5.00
CA ASN A 243 -23.29 -13.08 -4.71
C ASN A 243 -24.29 -11.96 -5.02
N LEU A 244 -23.96 -10.71 -4.67
CA LEU A 244 -24.77 -9.53 -5.03
C LEU A 244 -24.93 -9.37 -6.55
N LEU A 245 -23.89 -9.67 -7.31
CA LEU A 245 -23.91 -9.61 -8.78
C LEU A 245 -24.62 -10.80 -9.43
N GLY A 246 -25.15 -11.75 -8.64
CA GLY A 246 -25.84 -12.94 -9.14
C GLY A 246 -24.91 -13.97 -9.78
N VAL A 247 -23.60 -13.92 -9.49
CA VAL A 247 -22.63 -14.90 -10.01
C VAL A 247 -22.73 -16.18 -9.18
N PRO A 248 -22.79 -17.37 -9.82
CA PRO A 248 -22.81 -18.65 -9.11
C PRO A 248 -21.63 -18.80 -8.14
N GLU A 249 -21.86 -19.38 -6.96
CA GLU A 249 -20.85 -19.45 -5.90
C GLU A 249 -19.57 -20.18 -6.31
N GLU A 250 -19.70 -21.30 -7.02
CA GLU A 250 -18.57 -22.07 -7.52
C GLU A 250 -17.66 -21.22 -8.42
N GLN A 251 -18.29 -20.49 -9.34
CA GLN A 251 -17.64 -19.59 -10.27
C GLN A 251 -16.98 -18.40 -9.57
N ALA A 252 -17.69 -17.77 -8.63
CA ALA A 252 -17.17 -16.68 -7.81
C ALA A 252 -15.94 -17.11 -7.00
N LEU A 253 -16.01 -18.26 -6.33
CA LEU A 253 -14.90 -18.81 -5.54
C LEU A 253 -13.70 -19.11 -6.43
N LEU A 254 -13.90 -19.71 -7.61
CA LEU A 254 -12.83 -19.94 -8.58
C LEU A 254 -12.14 -18.63 -8.97
N MET A 255 -12.90 -17.59 -9.31
CA MET A 255 -12.34 -16.28 -9.66
C MET A 255 -11.55 -15.65 -8.51
N ILE A 256 -12.09 -15.67 -7.29
CA ILE A 256 -11.46 -15.11 -6.09
C ILE A 256 -10.16 -15.84 -5.77
N LEU A 257 -10.21 -17.18 -5.68
CA LEU A 257 -9.07 -18.01 -5.32
C LEU A 257 -7.99 -17.95 -6.40
N PHE A 258 -8.37 -17.98 -7.67
CA PHE A 258 -7.42 -17.87 -8.77
C PHE A 258 -6.67 -16.53 -8.73
N ASN A 259 -7.39 -15.42 -8.53
CA ASN A 259 -6.79 -14.11 -8.37
C ASN A 259 -5.88 -14.05 -7.13
N TRP A 260 -6.36 -14.54 -5.99
CA TRP A 260 -5.64 -14.49 -4.72
C TRP A 260 -4.38 -15.34 -4.73
N MET A 261 -4.44 -16.58 -5.22
CA MET A 261 -3.30 -17.49 -5.31
C MET A 261 -2.22 -16.93 -6.24
N ILE A 262 -2.60 -16.46 -7.45
CA ILE A 262 -1.63 -15.90 -8.38
C ILE A 262 -1.00 -14.63 -7.79
N SER A 263 -1.81 -13.78 -7.15
CA SER A 263 -1.31 -12.59 -6.47
C SER A 263 -0.30 -12.93 -5.38
N ILE A 264 -0.60 -13.92 -4.52
CA ILE A 264 0.33 -14.37 -3.48
C ILE A 264 1.61 -14.92 -4.11
N ILE A 265 1.52 -15.84 -5.06
CA ILE A 265 2.70 -16.47 -5.67
C ILE A 265 3.61 -15.41 -6.29
N VAL A 266 3.04 -14.48 -7.05
CA VAL A 266 3.80 -13.44 -7.76
C VAL A 266 4.38 -12.41 -6.80
N VAL A 267 3.57 -11.87 -5.90
CA VAL A 267 3.96 -10.76 -5.04
C VAL A 267 4.82 -11.23 -3.88
N VAL A 268 4.43 -12.31 -3.21
CA VAL A 268 5.17 -12.87 -2.06
C VAL A 268 6.41 -13.59 -2.55
N GLY A 269 6.30 -14.43 -3.59
CA GLY A 269 7.45 -15.12 -4.18
C GLY A 269 8.50 -14.12 -4.68
N GLY A 270 8.08 -13.13 -5.48
CA GLY A 270 8.97 -12.04 -5.91
C GLY A 270 9.53 -11.24 -4.74
N GLY A 271 8.73 -10.98 -3.71
CA GLY A 271 9.15 -10.26 -2.51
C GLY A 271 10.22 -10.96 -1.70
N LEU A 272 10.09 -12.27 -1.50
CA LEU A 272 11.07 -13.09 -0.79
C LEU A 272 12.40 -13.15 -1.56
N ILE A 273 12.35 -13.28 -2.89
CA ILE A 273 13.55 -13.24 -3.74
C ILE A 273 14.27 -11.90 -3.60
N VAL A 274 13.54 -10.79 -3.65
CA VAL A 274 14.13 -9.45 -3.49
C VAL A 274 14.70 -9.24 -2.09
N LEU A 275 14.01 -9.72 -1.04
CA LEU A 275 14.53 -9.68 0.34
C LEU A 275 15.85 -10.45 0.47
N TRP A 276 15.93 -11.63 -0.17
CA TRP A 276 17.13 -12.44 -0.13
C TRP A 276 18.29 -11.75 -0.87
N GLN A 277 18.06 -11.27 -2.09
CA GLN A 277 19.07 -10.53 -2.87
C GLN A 277 19.56 -9.28 -2.16
N SER A 278 18.65 -8.50 -1.58
CA SER A 278 19.02 -7.26 -0.87
C SER A 278 19.72 -7.52 0.47
N SER A 279 19.42 -8.63 1.15
CA SER A 279 20.17 -9.05 2.33
C SER A 279 21.63 -9.40 1.98
N ILE A 280 21.86 -10.01 0.80
CA ILE A 280 23.20 -10.32 0.30
C ILE A 280 23.96 -9.01 -0.03
N ASP A 281 23.32 -8.08 -0.75
CA ASP A 281 23.93 -6.79 -1.15
C ASP A 281 24.30 -5.89 0.05
N ILE A 282 23.50 -5.94 1.13
CA ILE A 282 23.83 -5.20 2.35
C ILE A 282 25.04 -5.81 3.07
N ARG A 283 25.17 -7.15 3.05
CA ARG A 283 26.29 -7.85 3.69
C ARG A 283 27.60 -7.64 2.93
N SER A 284 27.58 -7.68 1.59
CA SER A 284 28.78 -7.42 0.77
C SER A 284 29.33 -6.01 1.01
N ARG A 285 28.47 -4.98 1.03
CA ARG A 285 28.90 -3.60 1.33
C ARG A 285 29.44 -3.43 2.75
N GLN A 286 28.90 -4.16 3.73
CA GLN A 286 29.45 -4.13 5.08
C GLN A 286 30.86 -4.75 5.13
N GLN A 287 31.12 -5.79 4.32
CA GLN A 287 32.45 -6.38 4.21
C GLN A 287 33.43 -5.44 3.51
N GLU A 288 33.05 -4.79 2.41
CA GLU A 288 33.90 -3.78 1.73
C GLU A 288 34.30 -2.62 2.66
N ILE A 289 33.36 -2.09 3.45
CA ILE A 289 33.66 -1.02 4.43
C ILE A 289 34.61 -1.49 5.53
N VAL A 290 34.60 -2.79 5.86
CA VAL A 290 35.53 -3.37 6.84
C VAL A 290 36.92 -3.61 6.24
N PHE A 291 37.01 -3.82 4.91
CA PHE A 291 38.29 -3.99 4.20
C PHE A 291 38.95 -2.67 3.77
N ASP A 292 38.18 -1.60 3.55
CA ASP A 292 38.66 -0.24 3.21
C ASP A 292 38.77 0.71 4.44
N GLY A 293 38.59 0.19 5.66
CA GLY A 293 38.89 0.94 6.88
C GLY A 293 40.39 0.89 7.23
N PRO A 294 41.00 2.00 7.70
CA PRO A 294 42.42 2.01 8.08
C PRO A 294 42.75 1.07 9.24
#